data_AF-A0A852VBB1-F1
#
_entry.id   AF-A0A852VBB1-F1
#
_cell.length_a   1.000
_cell.length_b   1.000
_cell.length_c   1.000
_cell.angle_alpha   90.00
_cell.angle_beta   90.00
_cell.angle_gamma   90.00
#
_symmetry.space_group_name_H-M   'P 1'
#
loop_
_entity.id
_entity.type
_entity.pdbx_description
1 polymer ?
#
loop_
_entity_poly.entity_id
_entity_poly.type
_entity_poly.pdbx_seq_one_letter_code
_entity_poly.pdbx_strand_id
1 'polypeptide(L)' 'MNFDATLDEFANGVRLNSKVEQLSMADERSGAGPQAPIIRQTQIQSTSFLTAGRPLILGSLDIPGSTRHVDIEVVMDLVR' A
#
# COMPACT_ATOMS: atom_id res chain seq x y z
N MET A 1 8.30 3.11 2.01
CA MET A 1 6.88 2.83 1.79
C MET A 1 6.11 3.86 2.58
N ASN A 2 5.12 4.49 1.97
CA ASN A 2 4.33 5.56 2.56
C ASN A 2 2.86 5.14 2.58
N PHE A 3 2.14 5.59 3.60
CA PHE A 3 0.72 5.32 3.79
C PHE A 3 0.01 6.64 4.06
N ASP A 4 -0.98 6.95 3.24
CA ASP A 4 -1.96 8.00 3.50
C ASP A 4 -3.31 7.33 3.72
N ALA A 5 -4.02 7.76 4.76
CA ALA A 5 -5.31 7.20 5.11
C ALA A 5 -6.24 8.29 5.64
N THR A 6 -7.49 8.29 5.19
CA THR A 6 -8.56 9.10 5.77
C THR A 6 -9.75 8.21 6.10
N LEU A 7 -10.36 8.50 7.24
CA LEU A 7 -11.48 7.76 7.78
C LEU A 7 -12.72 8.65 7.75
N ASP A 8 -13.78 8.19 7.09
CA ASP A 8 -15.08 8.85 7.09
C ASP A 8 -16.07 7.97 7.85
N GLU A 9 -16.59 8.50 8.96
CA GLU A 9 -17.70 7.88 9.68
C GLU A 9 -19.02 8.21 8.99
N PHE A 10 -19.92 7.22 8.90
CA PHE A 10 -21.29 7.40 8.45
C PHE A 10 -22.23 6.55 9.30
N ALA A 11 -23.54 6.75 9.16
CA ALA A 11 -24.58 6.33 10.11
C ALA A 11 -24.51 4.87 10.63
N ASN A 12 -23.89 3.95 9.89
CA ASN A 12 -23.78 2.52 10.24
C ASN A 12 -22.40 1.91 9.94
N GLY A 13 -21.36 2.71 9.76
CA GLY A 13 -20.06 2.16 9.43
C GLY A 13 -18.96 3.19 9.23
N VAL A 14 -17.80 2.67 8.85
CA VAL A 14 -16.58 3.43 8.67
C VAL A 14 -16.03 3.15 7.29
N ARG A 15 -15.80 4.21 6.52
CA ARG A 15 -15.17 4.15 5.20
C ARG A 15 -13.73 4.60 5.33
N LEU A 16 -12.81 3.75 4.91
CA LEU A 16 -11.39 4.06 4.79
C LEU A 16 -11.09 4.39 3.34
N ASN A 17 -10.56 5.59 3.09
CA ASN A 17 -9.82 5.87 1.86
C ASN A 17 -8.34 5.76 2.19
N SER A 18 -7.61 4.98 1.39
CA SER A 18 -6.20 4.71 1.62
C SER A 18 -5.40 4.80 0.33
N LYS A 19 -4.16 5.22 0.49
CA LYS A 19 -3.14 5.23 -0.56
C LYS A 19 -1.84 4.71 0.03
N VAL A 20 -1.29 3.68 -0.61
CA VAL A 20 -0.01 3.08 -0.26
C VAL A 20 0.94 3.28 -1.42
N GLU A 21 2.12 3.80 -1.15
CA GLU A 21 3.16 4.01 -2.15
C GLU A 21 4.46 3.33 -1.77
N GLN A 22 5.06 2.64 -2.73
CA GLN A 22 6.39 2.06 -2.61
C GLN A 22 7.28 2.58 -3.73
N LEU A 23 8.42 3.15 -3.35
CA LEU A 23 9.53 3.44 -4.25
C LEU A 23 10.62 2.41 -4.04
N SER A 24 11.22 1.96 -5.14
CA SER A 24 12.35 1.04 -5.13
C SER A 24 13.30 1.31 -6.29
N MET A 25 14.57 0.93 -6.13
CA MET A 25 15.52 0.91 -7.23
C MET A 25 15.43 -0.45 -7.93
N ALA A 26 15.40 -0.46 -9.26
CA ALA A 26 15.55 -1.70 -10.01
C ALA A 26 17.02 -2.10 -10.08
N ASP A 27 17.30 -3.40 -10.00
CA ASP A 27 18.65 -3.96 -10.18
C ASP A 27 19.11 -3.94 -11.66
N GLU A 28 18.20 -3.61 -12.58
CA GLU A 28 18.49 -3.50 -14.01
C GLU A 28 19.37 -2.28 -14.31
N ARG A 29 20.44 -2.48 -15.09
CA ARG A 29 21.29 -1.38 -15.57
C ARG A 29 20.50 -0.57 -16.60
N SER A 30 20.32 0.73 -16.37
CA SER A 30 19.82 1.65 -17.39
C SER A 30 20.70 1.63 -18.64
N GLY A 31 20.07 1.59 -19.82
CA GLY A 31 20.76 1.81 -21.11
C GLY A 31 21.33 3.23 -21.28
N ALA A 32 21.01 4.15 -20.37
CA ALA A 32 21.45 5.55 -20.37
C ALA A 32 22.86 5.78 -19.75
N GLY A 33 23.60 4.71 -19.45
CA GLY A 33 24.96 4.78 -18.90
C GLY A 33 25.06 4.42 -17.41
N PRO A 34 26.28 4.29 -16.86
CA PRO A 34 26.54 3.69 -15.55
C PRO A 34 26.02 4.47 -14.32
N GLN A 35 25.30 5.57 -14.50
CA GLN A 35 24.87 6.45 -13.40
C GLN A 35 23.36 6.77 -13.34
N ALA A 36 22.52 6.15 -14.16
CA ALA A 36 21.07 6.40 -14.12
C ALA A 36 20.34 5.23 -13.43
N PRO A 37 20.00 5.29 -12.13
CA PRO A 37 19.19 4.26 -11.50
C PRO A 37 17.77 4.27 -12.07
N ILE A 38 17.19 3.08 -12.30
CA ILE A 38 15.77 2.96 -12.64
C ILE A 38 14.98 2.96 -11.33
N ILE A 39 14.08 3.92 -11.16
CA ILE A 39 13.18 3.99 -10.01
C ILE A 39 11.84 3.36 -10.39
N ARG A 40 11.41 2.35 -9.64
CA ARG A 40 10.09 1.73 -9.75
C ARG A 40 9.19 2.29 -8.66
N GLN A 41 8.06 2.85 -9.07
CA GLN A 41 7.00 3.33 -8.20
C GLN A 41 5.78 2.43 -8.35
N THR A 42 5.30 1.90 -7.23
CA THR A 42 4.05 1.12 -7.15
C THR A 42 3.11 1.84 -6.20
N GLN A 43 1.84 1.94 -6.59
CA GLN A 43 0.80 2.58 -5.79
C GLN A 43 -0.43 1.68 -5.68
N ILE A 44 -0.98 1.55 -4.47
CA ILE A 44 -2.31 1.00 -4.20
C ILE A 44 -3.19 2.15 -3.74
N GLN A 45 -4.36 2.33 -4.35
CA GLN A 45 -5.37 3.27 -3.90
C GLN A 45 -6.69 2.52 -3.72
N SER A 46 -7.28 2.63 -2.52
CA SER A 46 -8.45 1.83 -2.13
C SER A 46 -9.44 2.65 -1.33
N THR A 47 -10.73 2.39 -1.59
CA THR A 47 -11.85 2.80 -0.76
C THR A 47 -12.51 1.54 -0.21
N SER A 48 -12.56 1.41 1.11
CA SER A 48 -12.96 0.19 1.80
C SER A 48 -13.93 0.47 2.95
N PHE A 49 -14.85 -0.45 3.19
CA PHE A 49 -15.75 -0.40 4.35
C PHE A 49 -15.22 -1.32 5.45
N LEU A 50 -14.97 -0.78 6.63
CA LEU A 50 -14.37 -1.53 7.73
C LEU A 50 -15.43 -2.09 8.68
N THR A 51 -15.17 -3.30 9.18
CA THR A 51 -15.90 -3.91 10.30
C THR A 51 -14.92 -4.06 11.45
N ALA A 52 -15.33 -3.64 12.66
CA ALA A 52 -14.45 -3.66 13.82
C ALA A 52 -13.94 -5.07 14.11
N GLY A 53 -12.63 -5.20 14.39
CA GLY A 53 -11.97 -6.47 14.68
C GLY A 53 -11.86 -7.44 13.51
N ARG A 54 -12.28 -7.05 12.29
CA ARG A 54 -12.16 -7.88 11.09
C ARG A 54 -11.06 -7.35 10.17
N PRO A 55 -10.00 -8.13 9.92
CA PRO A 55 -8.97 -7.73 8.98
C PRO A 55 -9.48 -7.65 7.54
N LEU A 56 -8.95 -6.69 6.78
CA LEU A 56 -9.24 -6.47 5.38
C LEU A 56 -7.94 -6.19 4.61
N ILE A 57 -7.71 -6.95 3.54
CA ILE A 57 -6.58 -6.73 2.63
C ILE A 57 -6.94 -5.57 1.67
N LEU A 58 -6.10 -4.54 1.66
CA LEU A 58 -6.19 -3.38 0.78
C LEU A 58 -5.55 -3.64 -0.59
N GLY A 59 -4.55 -4.52 -0.64
CA GLY A 59 -3.85 -4.95 -1.85
C GLY A 59 -2.51 -5.59 -1.50
N SER A 60 -1.74 -5.93 -2.52
CA SER A 60 -0.41 -6.54 -2.37
C SER A 60 0.65 -5.81 -3.20
N LEU A 61 1.89 -5.81 -2.72
CA LEU A 61 3.05 -5.19 -3.36
C LEU A 61 4.15 -6.23 -3.54
N ASP A 62 4.67 -6.35 -4.75
CA ASP A 62 5.85 -7.19 -5.01
C ASP A 62 7.09 -6.62 -4.31
N ILE A 63 7.93 -7.51 -3.79
CA ILE A 63 9.23 -7.16 -3.22
C ILE A 63 10.26 -7.18 -4.36
N PRO A 64 10.87 -6.03 -4.70
CA PRO A 64 11.89 -5.94 -5.74
C PRO A 64 13.04 -6.94 -5.50
N GLY A 65 13.51 -7.57 -6.57
CA GLY A 65 14.57 -8.57 -6.49
C GLY A 65 14.12 -9.93 -5.95
N SER A 66 12.81 -10.17 -5.79
CA SER A 66 12.26 -11.45 -5.35
C SER A 66 10.98 -11.83 -6.09
N THR A 67 10.51 -13.06 -5.89
CA THR A 67 9.18 -13.54 -6.32
C THR A 67 8.13 -13.45 -5.20
N ARG A 68 8.45 -12.75 -4.11
CA ARG A 68 7.59 -12.61 -2.93
C ARG A 68 6.81 -11.30 -3.02
N HIS A 69 5.64 -11.29 -2.41
CA HIS A 69 4.83 -10.09 -2.20
C HIS A 69 4.61 -9.84 -0.70
N VAL A 70 4.21 -8.61 -0.39
CA VAL A 70 3.70 -8.19 0.91
C VAL A 70 2.23 -7.83 0.73
N ASP A 71 1.37 -8.43 1.55
CA ASP A 71 -0.02 -8.01 1.64
C ASP A 71 -0.14 -6.82 2.59
N ILE A 72 -0.88 -5.81 2.14
CA ILE A 72 -1.24 -4.67 2.97
C ILE A 72 -2.62 -4.94 3.55
N GLU A 73 -2.66 -5.10 4.86
CA GLU A 73 -3.87 -5.36 5.63
C GLU A 73 -4.19 -4.20 6.58
N VAL A 74 -5.47 -3.98 6.83
CA VAL A 74 -5.97 -3.06 7.84
C VAL A 74 -6.94 -3.75 8.79
N VAL A 75 -6.87 -3.39 10.07
CA VAL A 75 -7.83 -3.78 11.10
C VAL A 75 -8.33 -2.51 11.78
N MET A 76 -9.64 -2.40 11.97
CA MET A 76 -10.24 -1.33 12.76
C MET A 76 -10.48 -1.81 14.19
N ASP A 77 -9.82 -1.17 15.14
CA ASP A 77 -10.00 -1.45 16.57
C ASP A 77 -10.73 -0.30 17.28
N LEU A 78 -11.53 -0.66 18.28
CA LEU A 78 -12.14 0.30 19.18
C LEU A 78 -11.10 0.75 20.21
N VAL A 79 -10.69 2.02 20.14
CA VAL A 79 -9.77 2.60 21.13
C VAL A 79 -10.55 2.85 22.42
N ARG A 80 -10.01 2.38 23.56
CA ARG A 80 -10.58 2.59 24.91
C ARG A 80 -9.94 3.80 25.58
#